data_AF-A0A814FPP3-F1
#
_entry.id   AF-A0A814FPP3-F1
#
_cell.length_a   1.000
_cell.length_b   1.000
_cell.length_c   1.000
_cell.angle_alpha   90.00
_cell.angle_beta   90.00
_cell.angle_gamma   90.00
#
_symmetry.space_group_name_H-M   'P 1'
#
loop_
_entity.id
_entity.type
_entity.pdbx_description
1 polymer ?
#
loop_
_entity_poly.entity_id
_entity_poly.type
_entity_poly.pdbx_seq_one_letter_code
_entity_poly.pdbx_strand_id
1 'polypeptide(L)'
;MIQRAEIYMAQMGKSGFQFSFSQGSYSSSVTASAGTHDGGGAIDIRTSVVNNDKKTVDTMIVALRKAGFAAWSRGRVADSFQDSKHIHAIAIGDVQASTGAKNQVASFKRGRNGLKGDGVDPDAYLGRATPKWAQ
;
A
#
# COMPACT_ATOMS: atom_id res chain seq x y z
N MET A 1 12.64 -2.95 0.99
CA MET A 1 11.82 -1.76 1.30
C MET A 1 11.02 -1.89 2.59
N ILE A 2 10.42 -3.05 2.90
CA ILE A 2 9.69 -3.27 4.17
C ILE A 2 10.51 -2.95 5.43
N GLN A 3 11.76 -3.40 5.51
CA GLN A 3 12.64 -3.05 6.63
C GLN A 3 12.80 -1.54 6.83
N ARG A 4 12.79 -0.73 5.74
CA ARG A 4 12.79 0.73 5.85
C ARG A 4 11.47 1.26 6.41
N ALA A 5 10.34 0.66 6.03
CA ALA A 5 9.04 0.99 6.61
C ALA A 5 9.01 0.65 8.10
N GLU A 6 9.57 -0.49 8.54
CA GLU A 6 9.68 -0.86 9.95
C GLU A 6 10.54 0.12 10.75
N ILE A 7 11.64 0.61 10.16
CA ILE A 7 12.43 1.72 10.74
C ILE A 7 11.58 2.98 10.90
N TYR A 8 10.79 3.36 9.89
CA TYR A 8 9.88 4.52 10.01
C TYR A 8 8.78 4.29 11.04
N MET A 9 8.26 3.06 11.19
CA MET A 9 7.33 2.71 12.25
C MET A 9 7.95 2.94 13.63
N ALA A 10 9.18 2.46 13.85
CA ALA A 10 9.90 2.67 15.10
C ALA A 10 10.11 4.17 15.40
N GLN A 11 10.52 4.95 14.40
CA GLN A 11 10.67 6.41 14.53
C GLN A 11 9.35 7.13 14.87
N MET A 12 8.20 6.54 14.54
CA MET A 12 6.87 7.07 14.86
C MET A 12 6.27 6.45 16.14
N GLY A 13 7.10 5.84 16.99
CA GLY A 13 6.69 5.31 18.29
C GLY A 13 6.12 3.89 18.27
N LYS A 14 6.35 3.13 17.19
CA LYS A 14 5.95 1.72 17.04
C LYS A 14 7.19 0.82 16.96
N SER A 15 8.07 0.91 17.95
CA SER A 15 9.29 0.10 18.02
C SER A 15 8.98 -1.41 18.03
N GLY A 16 9.76 -2.19 17.30
CA GLY A 16 9.55 -3.64 17.17
C GLY A 16 8.35 -4.05 16.30
N PHE A 17 7.68 -3.10 15.63
CA PHE A 17 6.57 -3.41 14.74
C PHE A 17 7.05 -4.21 13.52
N GLN A 18 6.31 -5.27 13.19
CA GLN A 18 6.51 -6.09 12.01
C GLN A 18 5.23 -6.14 11.17
N PHE A 19 5.39 -6.00 9.85
CA PHE A 19 4.25 -6.07 8.93
C PHE A 19 3.84 -7.54 8.69
N SER A 20 2.53 -7.81 8.66
CA SER A 20 1.98 -9.12 8.29
C SER A 20 1.37 -9.05 6.89
N PHE A 21 1.72 -10.00 6.02
CA PHE A 21 1.36 -9.97 4.58
C PHE A 21 0.26 -10.97 4.23
N SER A 22 -0.84 -10.52 3.64
CA SER A 22 -1.91 -11.38 3.12
C SER A 22 -1.66 -11.89 1.71
N GLN A 23 -0.99 -11.11 0.87
CA GLN A 23 -0.64 -11.48 -0.49
C GLN A 23 0.69 -10.83 -0.90
N GLY A 24 1.50 -11.56 -1.66
CA GLY A 24 2.78 -11.08 -2.17
C GLY A 24 2.78 -10.87 -3.68
N SER A 25 3.94 -10.51 -4.21
CA SER A 25 4.21 -10.44 -5.65
C SER A 25 4.13 -11.82 -6.30
N TYR A 26 3.92 -11.86 -7.61
CA TYR A 26 3.76 -13.10 -8.40
C TYR A 26 2.65 -14.03 -7.87
N SER A 27 1.58 -13.44 -7.34
CA SER A 27 0.43 -14.16 -6.80
C SER A 27 -0.79 -13.93 -7.70
N SER A 28 -0.97 -14.79 -8.70
CA SER A 28 -2.06 -14.71 -9.67
C SER A 28 -3.36 -15.40 -9.24
N SER A 29 -3.40 -15.98 -8.04
CA SER A 29 -4.53 -16.78 -7.55
C SER A 29 -5.76 -15.97 -7.13
N VAL A 30 -5.69 -14.63 -7.13
CA VAL A 30 -6.75 -13.75 -6.62
C VAL A 30 -7.27 -12.81 -7.71
N THR A 31 -8.42 -13.16 -8.28
CA THR A 31 -9.09 -12.38 -9.35
C THR A 31 -9.40 -10.93 -8.93
N ALA A 32 -9.70 -10.71 -7.65
CA ALA A 32 -10.02 -9.37 -7.11
C ALA A 32 -8.85 -8.37 -7.21
N SER A 33 -7.62 -8.84 -7.42
CA SER A 33 -6.45 -7.98 -7.60
C SER A 33 -6.35 -7.32 -8.98
N ALA A 34 -7.17 -7.74 -9.96
CA ALA A 34 -7.12 -7.27 -11.35
C ALA A 34 -5.69 -7.35 -11.96
N GLY A 35 -4.91 -8.34 -11.56
CA GLY A 35 -3.56 -8.61 -12.08
C GLY A 35 -2.46 -7.68 -11.53
N THR A 36 -2.73 -6.88 -10.50
CA THR A 36 -1.69 -6.02 -9.88
C THR A 36 -0.58 -6.87 -9.24
N HIS A 37 -0.89 -8.09 -8.82
CA HIS A 37 0.06 -9.04 -8.23
C HIS A 37 0.72 -9.99 -9.24
N ASP A 38 0.45 -9.87 -10.54
CA ASP A 38 1.01 -10.76 -11.57
C ASP A 38 2.52 -10.57 -11.80
N GLY A 39 3.10 -9.53 -11.20
CA GLY A 39 4.53 -9.21 -11.26
C GLY A 39 5.12 -8.88 -9.89
N GLY A 40 6.29 -8.24 -9.93
CA GLY A 40 7.01 -7.76 -8.75
C GLY A 40 6.35 -6.56 -8.04
N GLY A 41 6.81 -6.27 -6.84
CA GLY A 41 6.58 -5.01 -6.15
C GLY A 41 5.22 -4.85 -5.44
N ALA A 42 4.18 -5.58 -5.82
CA ALA A 42 2.87 -5.53 -5.16
C ALA A 42 2.82 -6.43 -3.91
N ILE A 43 2.25 -5.89 -2.82
CA ILE A 43 2.01 -6.58 -1.56
C ILE A 43 0.71 -6.11 -0.92
N ASP A 44 0.00 -7.04 -0.29
CA ASP A 44 -1.13 -6.75 0.59
C ASP A 44 -0.74 -7.05 2.04
N ILE A 45 -1.11 -6.14 2.93
CA ILE A 45 -0.72 -6.14 4.33
C ILE A 45 -1.97 -6.23 5.20
N ARG A 46 -2.00 -7.20 6.12
CA ARG A 46 -3.09 -7.37 7.09
C ARG A 46 -3.14 -6.19 8.05
N THR A 47 -4.32 -5.60 8.19
CA THR A 47 -4.61 -4.60 9.24
C THR A 47 -5.30 -5.23 10.46
N SER A 48 -5.75 -6.49 10.35
CA SER A 48 -6.37 -7.22 11.47
C SER A 48 -5.41 -7.49 12.63
N VAL A 49 -4.10 -7.61 12.37
CA VAL A 49 -3.07 -7.79 13.43
C VAL A 49 -2.94 -6.58 14.35
N VAL A 50 -3.45 -5.41 13.93
CA VAL A 50 -3.56 -4.20 14.76
C VAL A 50 -5.03 -3.88 15.08
N ASN A 51 -5.92 -4.88 15.03
CA ASN A 51 -7.36 -4.74 15.23
C ASN A 51 -8.02 -3.67 14.34
N ASN A 52 -7.46 -3.41 13.15
CA ASN A 52 -7.86 -2.32 12.25
C ASN A 52 -7.84 -0.93 12.93
N ASP A 53 -7.02 -0.74 13.97
CA ASP A 53 -6.87 0.55 14.65
C ASP A 53 -6.47 1.65 13.67
N LYS A 54 -7.33 2.66 13.52
CA LYS A 54 -7.17 3.70 12.50
C LYS A 54 -5.83 4.41 12.60
N LYS A 55 -5.41 4.79 13.82
CA LYS A 55 -4.16 5.54 14.02
C LYS A 55 -2.94 4.71 13.66
N THR A 56 -2.94 3.43 14.01
CA THR A 56 -1.85 2.52 13.68
C THR A 56 -1.82 2.23 12.18
N VAL A 57 -2.96 2.04 11.51
CA VAL A 57 -3.04 1.89 10.05
C VAL A 57 -2.57 3.16 9.32
N ASP A 58 -2.93 4.35 9.80
CA ASP A 58 -2.42 5.62 9.26
C ASP A 58 -0.89 5.68 9.36
N THR A 59 -0.33 5.28 10.50
CA THR A 59 1.12 5.21 10.72
C THR A 59 1.80 4.22 9.76
N MET A 60 1.18 3.05 9.56
CA MET A 60 1.64 2.04 8.60
C MET A 60 1.71 2.60 7.17
N ILE A 61 0.65 3.30 6.72
CA ILE A 61 0.61 3.91 5.38
C ILE A 61 1.70 4.96 5.22
N VAL A 62 1.87 5.85 6.21
CA VAL A 62 2.94 6.87 6.18
C VAL A 62 4.32 6.21 6.12
N ALA A 63 4.56 5.16 6.91
CA ALA A 63 5.81 4.42 6.91
C ALA A 63 6.12 3.78 5.54
N LEU A 64 5.11 3.15 4.92
CA LEU A 64 5.23 2.54 3.60
C LEU A 64 5.51 3.58 2.52
N ARG A 65 4.80 4.72 2.52
CA ARG A 65 5.02 5.83 1.58
C ARG A 65 6.44 6.39 1.71
N LYS A 66 6.89 6.66 2.94
CA LYS A 66 8.28 7.07 3.22
C LYS A 66 9.32 6.02 2.83
N ALA A 67 8.98 4.73 2.84
CA ALA A 67 9.87 3.67 2.38
C ALA A 67 9.96 3.54 0.85
N GLY A 68 9.07 4.23 0.11
CA GLY A 68 9.02 4.25 -1.36
C GLY A 68 7.89 3.43 -1.98
N PHE A 69 6.88 3.05 -1.20
CA PHE A 69 5.68 2.41 -1.74
C PHE A 69 4.61 3.44 -2.14
N ALA A 70 3.92 3.19 -3.24
CA ALA A 70 2.57 3.70 -3.45
C ALA A 70 1.63 2.85 -2.58
N ALA A 71 1.06 3.42 -1.51
CA ALA A 71 0.32 2.65 -0.51
C ALA A 71 -1.03 3.30 -0.15
N TRP A 72 -2.05 2.47 0.01
CA TRP A 72 -3.42 2.86 0.35
C TRP A 72 -4.06 1.85 1.29
N SER A 73 -4.95 2.32 2.15
CA SER A 73 -5.94 1.44 2.78
C SER A 73 -7.01 1.00 1.78
N ARG A 74 -7.55 -0.19 2.03
CA ARG A 74 -8.69 -0.80 1.33
C ARG A 74 -9.75 -1.18 2.36
N GLY A 75 -11.03 -1.04 2.01
CA GLY A 75 -12.17 -1.38 2.89
C GLY A 75 -12.37 -0.43 4.07
N ARG A 76 -11.65 0.70 4.10
CA ARG A 76 -11.80 1.75 5.12
C ARG A 76 -12.81 2.83 4.71
N VAL A 77 -13.03 2.97 3.41
CA VAL A 77 -14.07 3.80 2.80
C VAL A 77 -14.99 2.88 1.99
N ALA A 78 -16.11 3.41 1.48
CA ALA A 78 -16.91 2.68 0.51
C ALA A 78 -16.09 2.44 -0.77
N ASP A 79 -15.55 1.24 -0.91
CA ASP A 79 -14.77 0.76 -2.05
C ASP A 79 -15.10 -0.73 -2.31
N SER A 80 -14.41 -1.38 -3.26
CA SER A 80 -14.65 -2.79 -3.60
C SER A 80 -14.13 -3.79 -2.57
N PHE A 81 -13.57 -3.35 -1.44
CA PHE A 81 -12.87 -4.17 -0.45
C PHE A 81 -13.45 -4.06 0.96
N GLN A 82 -14.72 -3.68 1.09
CA GLN A 82 -15.42 -3.45 2.36
C GLN A 82 -15.26 -4.62 3.37
N ASP A 83 -15.30 -5.85 2.85
CA ASP A 83 -15.20 -7.10 3.62
C ASP A 83 -13.77 -7.64 3.77
N SER A 84 -12.78 -6.97 3.17
CA SER A 84 -11.38 -7.40 3.18
C SER A 84 -10.48 -6.19 3.45
N LYS A 85 -10.46 -5.73 4.70
CA LYS A 85 -9.62 -4.61 5.11
C LYS A 85 -8.14 -5.00 5.08
N HIS A 86 -7.36 -4.25 4.32
CA HIS A 86 -5.92 -4.43 4.19
C HIS A 86 -5.28 -3.11 3.72
N ILE A 87 -3.95 -3.06 3.71
CA ILE A 87 -3.21 -2.04 2.97
C ILE A 87 -2.70 -2.68 1.68
N HIS A 88 -3.01 -2.07 0.55
CA HIS A 88 -2.42 -2.41 -0.74
C HIS A 88 -1.22 -1.50 -0.99
N ALA A 89 -0.05 -2.06 -1.28
CA ALA A 89 1.17 -1.30 -1.50
C ALA A 89 1.97 -1.83 -2.70
N ILE A 90 2.53 -0.91 -3.49
CA ILE A 90 3.32 -1.21 -4.69
C ILE A 90 4.66 -0.50 -4.61
N ALA A 91 5.76 -1.26 -4.73
CA ALA A 91 7.10 -0.71 -4.75
C ALA A 91 7.30 0.20 -5.97
N ILE A 92 7.53 1.49 -5.74
CA ILE A 92 7.70 2.45 -6.84
C ILE A 92 9.03 2.17 -7.53
N GLY A 93 9.00 2.04 -8.85
CA GLY A 93 10.18 1.79 -9.67
C GLY A 93 10.57 0.32 -9.79
N ASP A 94 9.77 -0.61 -9.26
CA ASP A 94 10.00 -2.04 -9.49
C ASP A 94 9.85 -2.36 -10.98
N VAL A 95 10.95 -2.80 -11.61
CA VAL A 95 11.02 -3.09 -13.05
C VAL A 95 10.12 -4.26 -13.44
N GLN A 96 9.91 -5.20 -12.51
CA GLN A 96 9.12 -6.40 -12.71
C GLN A 96 7.65 -6.21 -12.35
N ALA A 97 7.25 -5.02 -11.90
CA ALA A 97 5.85 -4.72 -11.64
C ALA A 97 4.98 -4.94 -12.88
N SER A 98 3.80 -5.52 -12.67
CA SER A 98 2.83 -5.73 -13.73
C SER A 98 2.35 -4.40 -14.31
N THR A 99 1.77 -4.43 -15.51
CA THR A 99 1.19 -3.23 -16.13
C THR A 99 0.12 -2.60 -15.24
N GLY A 100 -0.71 -3.41 -14.59
CA GLY A 100 -1.71 -2.93 -13.64
C GLY A 100 -1.08 -2.22 -12.43
N ALA A 101 -0.03 -2.80 -11.85
CA ALA A 101 0.68 -2.18 -10.74
C ALA A 101 1.35 -0.86 -11.12
N LYS A 102 1.99 -0.80 -12.30
CA LYS A 102 2.58 0.43 -12.85
C LYS A 102 1.54 1.54 -13.04
N ASN A 103 0.35 1.19 -13.54
CA ASN A 103 -0.75 2.13 -13.68
C ASN A 103 -1.23 2.67 -12.32
N GLN A 104 -1.33 1.82 -11.30
CA GLN A 104 -1.67 2.25 -9.94
C GLN A 104 -0.61 3.16 -9.33
N VAL A 105 0.68 2.91 -9.57
CA VAL A 105 1.75 3.85 -9.17
C VAL A 105 1.57 5.22 -9.85
N ALA A 106 1.20 5.26 -11.13
CA ALA A 106 0.91 6.53 -11.80
C ALA A 106 -0.30 7.25 -11.16
N SER A 107 -1.35 6.51 -10.80
CA SER A 107 -2.50 7.03 -10.04
C SER A 107 -2.09 7.60 -8.68
N PHE A 108 -1.24 6.89 -7.94
CA PHE A 108 -0.70 7.36 -6.66
C PHE A 108 -0.03 8.74 -6.80
N LYS A 109 0.85 8.90 -7.81
CA LYS A 109 1.55 10.16 -8.08
C LYS A 109 0.57 11.31 -8.37
N ARG A 110 -0.58 11.02 -9.01
CA ARG A 110 -1.67 11.98 -9.23
C ARG A 110 -2.60 12.18 -8.04
N GLY A 111 -2.35 11.50 -6.91
CA GLY A 111 -3.20 11.56 -5.72
C GLY A 111 -4.51 10.79 -5.82
N ARG A 112 -4.51 9.71 -6.60
CA ARG A 112 -5.68 8.88 -6.86
C ARG A 112 -5.54 7.49 -6.21
N ASN A 113 -6.66 6.77 -6.13
CA ASN A 113 -6.77 5.49 -5.41
C ASN A 113 -6.33 4.27 -6.23
N GLY A 114 -6.15 4.41 -7.55
CA GLY A 114 -5.74 3.32 -8.45
C GLY A 114 -6.81 2.24 -8.67
N LEU A 115 -8.05 2.47 -8.25
CA LEU A 115 -9.18 1.57 -8.52
C LEU A 115 -9.91 1.98 -9.80
N LYS A 116 -10.89 1.19 -10.22
CA LYS A 116 -11.80 1.56 -11.31
C LYS A 116 -12.41 2.95 -11.02
N GLY A 117 -12.29 3.87 -11.98
CA GLY A 117 -12.74 5.26 -11.84
C GLY A 117 -11.70 6.24 -11.27
N ASP A 118 -10.53 5.75 -10.82
CA ASP A 118 -9.38 6.55 -10.37
C ASP A 118 -9.76 7.71 -9.41
N GLY A 119 -10.60 7.37 -8.43
CA GLY A 119 -11.09 8.30 -7.42
C GLY A 119 -9.96 8.89 -6.57
N VAL A 120 -10.29 9.87 -5.73
CA VAL A 120 -9.30 10.47 -4.81
C VAL A 120 -8.72 9.40 -3.89
N ASP A 121 -7.42 9.50 -3.62
CA ASP A 121 -6.75 8.68 -2.60
C ASP A 121 -7.48 8.80 -1.25
N PRO A 122 -8.04 7.71 -0.70
CA PRO A 122 -8.78 7.75 0.56
C PRO A 122 -7.92 8.19 1.75
N ASP A 123 -6.60 8.10 1.60
CA ASP A 123 -5.59 8.45 2.59
C ASP A 123 -4.82 9.72 2.19
N ALA A 124 -5.42 10.57 1.36
CA ALA A 124 -4.79 11.82 0.91
C ALA A 124 -4.40 12.75 2.07
N TYR A 125 -5.16 12.74 3.16
CA TYR A 125 -4.90 13.54 4.37
C TYR A 125 -3.59 13.16 5.09
N LEU A 126 -3.03 11.98 4.82
CA LEU A 126 -1.73 11.54 5.35
C LEU A 126 -0.55 12.09 4.55
N GLY A 127 -0.80 12.73 3.42
CA GLY A 127 0.23 13.16 2.47
C GLY A 127 0.85 11.98 1.69
N ARG A 128 1.57 12.31 0.62
CA ARG A 128 2.15 11.32 -0.33
C ARG A 128 3.67 11.40 -0.41
N ALA A 129 4.33 11.74 0.70
CA ALA A 129 5.78 11.88 0.72
C ALA A 129 6.48 10.55 0.45
N THR A 130 7.26 10.51 -0.63
CA THR A 130 8.14 9.41 -1.02
C THR A 130 9.60 9.87 -1.02
N PRO A 131 10.58 8.96 -0.88
CA PRO A 131 11.99 9.28 -1.07
C PRO A 131 12.26 9.91 -2.45
N LYS A 132 13.29 10.75 -2.56
CA LYS A 132 13.65 11.42 -3.84
C LYS A 132 13.84 10.45 -5.01
N TRP A 133 14.38 9.25 -4.76
CA TRP A 133 14.57 8.22 -5.79
C TRP A 133 13.26 7.58 -6.28
N ALA A 134 12.15 7.77 -5.54
CA ALA A 134 10.82 7.24 -5.82
C ALA A 134 9.82 8.32 -6.27
N GLN A 135 10.28 9.54 -6.53
CA GLN A 135 9.43 10.65 -7.00
C GLN A 135 9.12 10.54 -8.49
#